data_AF-A0A9E2W4L9-F1
#
_entry.id   AF-A0A9E2W4L9-F1
#
_cell.length_a   1.000
_cell.length_b   1.000
_cell.length_c   1.000
_cell.angle_alpha   90.00
_cell.angle_beta   90.00
_cell.angle_gamma   90.00
#
_symmetry.space_group_name_H-M   'P 1'
#
loop_
_entity.id
_entity.type
_entity.pdbx_description
1 polymer ?
#
loop_
_entity_poly.entity_id
_entity_poly.type
_entity_poly.pdbx_seq_one_letter_code
_entity_poly.pdbx_strand_id
1 'polypeptide(L)'
;MSIFSIISSGCNSGYRCVKKEFRHSFKNETNSDSLIHFDGYYYRSDYNANGNFLMFYKNGLAAYRCLNNFAYDSIRLNRTAQPCGLWGTYSMSGDTIKARYTGHGTFMVPYGPFEMHFLIRDKEHFEVIYDKEICYPEGSSQPVHFVATYTPSDKLPRYQDCWLLKEKWFWKNENDWKMFMDNTKGEK
;
A
#
# COMPACT_ATOMS: atom_id res chain seq x y z
N MET A 1 -19.31 47.11 10.93
CA MET A 1 -19.52 45.66 10.71
C MET A 1 -18.20 45.07 10.24
N SER A 2 -17.48 44.39 11.14
CA SER A 2 -16.23 43.70 10.79
C SER A 2 -16.56 42.31 10.28
N ILE A 3 -16.21 42.03 9.03
CA ILE A 3 -16.29 40.69 8.45
C ILE A 3 -15.06 39.94 8.94
N PHE A 4 -15.22 39.08 9.94
CA PHE A 4 -14.22 38.08 10.27
C PHE A 4 -14.18 37.08 9.12
N SER A 5 -13.11 37.12 8.31
CA SER A 5 -12.76 36.02 7.42
C SER A 5 -12.38 34.82 8.29
N ILE A 6 -13.29 33.86 8.39
CA ILE A 6 -12.96 32.51 8.85
C ILE A 6 -12.16 31.88 7.72
N ILE A 7 -10.83 31.94 7.83
CA ILE A 7 -9.95 31.10 7.02
C ILE A 7 -10.23 29.67 7.47
N SER A 8 -11.03 28.94 6.72
CA SER A 8 -11.22 27.51 6.90
C SER A 8 -9.89 26.82 6.65
N SER A 9 -9.14 26.54 7.71
CA SER A 9 -7.94 25.68 7.74
C SER A 9 -8.32 24.19 7.60
N GLY A 10 -9.27 23.89 6.73
CA GLY A 10 -9.75 22.55 6.42
C GLY A 10 -9.11 22.01 5.15
N CYS A 11 -7.81 21.71 5.18
CA CYS A 11 -7.13 20.88 4.16
C CYS A 11 -5.66 20.63 4.59
N ASN A 12 -5.35 19.41 5.08
CA ASN A 12 -4.01 18.74 5.05
C ASN A 12 -3.73 17.75 6.20
N SER A 13 -4.65 17.52 7.14
CA SER A 13 -4.37 16.62 8.29
C SER A 13 -3.96 15.21 7.85
N GLY A 14 -4.67 14.62 6.87
CA GLY A 14 -4.36 13.29 6.34
C GLY A 14 -2.98 13.19 5.69
N TYR A 15 -2.67 14.07 4.72
CA TYR A 15 -1.38 14.05 4.01
C TYR A 15 -0.19 14.32 4.95
N ARG A 16 -0.35 15.24 5.92
CA ARG A 16 0.69 15.49 6.93
C ARG A 16 0.96 14.26 7.79
N CYS A 17 -0.08 13.52 8.15
CA CYS A 17 0.07 12.32 8.95
C CYS A 17 0.74 11.18 8.16
N VAL A 18 0.34 10.95 6.90
CA VAL A 18 1.01 10.00 6.00
C VAL A 18 2.50 10.28 5.89
N LYS A 19 2.88 11.53 5.61
CA LYS A 19 4.28 11.92 5.49
C LYS A 19 5.07 11.69 6.78
N LYS A 20 4.45 11.86 7.95
CA LYS A 20 5.09 11.62 9.25
C LYS A 20 5.38 10.14 9.47
N GLU A 21 4.41 9.27 9.19
CA GLU A 21 4.46 7.84 9.50
C GLU A 21 5.30 7.03 8.51
N PHE A 22 5.35 7.48 7.25
CA PHE A 22 6.06 6.80 6.16
C PHE A 22 7.38 7.46 5.79
N ARG A 23 7.80 8.51 6.51
CA ARG A 23 9.02 9.24 6.19
C ARG A 23 10.22 8.28 6.17
N HIS A 24 10.96 8.28 5.06
CA HIS A 24 12.20 7.51 4.90
C HIS A 24 12.03 5.99 5.14
N SER A 25 10.88 5.44 4.77
CA SER A 25 10.52 4.03 5.03
C SER A 25 10.99 3.07 3.94
N PHE A 26 11.13 3.52 2.69
CA PHE A 26 11.44 2.62 1.58
C PHE A 26 12.93 2.25 1.50
N LYS A 27 13.19 0.94 1.47
CA LYS A 27 14.48 0.31 1.18
C LYS A 27 14.25 -0.71 0.07
N ASN A 28 14.97 -0.60 -1.03
CA ASN A 28 14.80 -1.41 -2.24
C ASN A 28 15.37 -2.84 -2.09
N GLU A 29 15.15 -3.50 -0.94
CA GLU A 29 15.74 -4.79 -0.59
C GLU A 29 14.83 -5.56 0.36
N THR A 30 14.50 -6.80 0.00
CA THR A 30 13.94 -7.79 0.92
C THR A 30 14.60 -9.14 0.70
N ASN A 31 14.92 -9.84 1.79
CA ASN A 31 15.45 -11.21 1.77
C ASN A 31 14.32 -12.20 2.08
N SER A 32 13.38 -12.39 1.15
CA SER A 32 12.12 -13.12 1.46
C SER A 32 11.58 -14.05 0.38
N ASP A 33 12.32 -14.28 -0.71
CA ASP A 33 11.91 -15.16 -1.83
C ASP A 33 11.49 -16.59 -1.41
N SER A 34 11.97 -17.09 -0.27
CA SER A 34 11.60 -18.41 0.26
C SER A 34 10.26 -18.44 1.01
N LEU A 35 9.75 -17.32 1.52
CA LEU A 35 8.64 -17.30 2.48
C LEU A 35 7.32 -16.81 1.89
N ILE A 36 7.36 -16.02 0.82
CA ILE A 36 6.15 -15.44 0.20
C ILE A 36 6.23 -15.52 -1.33
N HIS A 37 5.07 -15.60 -1.97
CA HIS A 37 4.94 -15.41 -3.41
C HIS A 37 4.93 -13.92 -3.82
N PHE A 38 5.50 -13.65 -5.00
CA PHE A 38 5.61 -12.32 -5.62
C PHE A 38 4.93 -12.24 -7.00
N ASP A 39 4.39 -13.35 -7.46
CA ASP A 39 3.79 -13.62 -8.78
C ASP A 39 2.27 -13.84 -8.67
N GLY A 40 1.66 -13.25 -7.65
CA GLY A 40 0.23 -13.28 -7.45
C GLY A 40 -0.24 -12.32 -6.37
N TYR A 41 -1.39 -12.61 -5.81
CA TYR A 41 -1.97 -11.85 -4.71
C TYR A 41 -2.55 -12.78 -3.65
N TYR A 42 -2.72 -12.25 -2.44
CA TYR A 42 -3.42 -12.90 -1.35
C TYR A 42 -4.78 -12.26 -1.20
N TYR A 43 -5.81 -13.04 -0.94
CA TYR A 43 -7.16 -12.53 -0.74
C TYR A 43 -7.86 -13.24 0.41
N ARG A 44 -8.75 -12.52 1.06
CA ARG A 44 -9.61 -13.08 2.10
C ARG A 44 -10.67 -13.99 1.45
N SER A 45 -10.59 -15.30 1.72
CA SER A 45 -11.41 -16.32 1.05
C SER A 45 -12.90 -16.27 1.43
N ASP A 46 -13.24 -15.75 2.60
CA ASP A 46 -14.61 -15.56 3.10
C ASP A 46 -15.21 -14.20 2.73
N TYR A 47 -14.48 -13.36 1.98
CA TYR A 47 -14.98 -12.08 1.48
C TYR A 47 -15.18 -12.16 -0.03
N ASN A 48 -16.32 -11.68 -0.53
CA ASN A 48 -16.56 -11.57 -1.97
C ASN A 48 -15.33 -10.95 -2.65
N ALA A 49 -14.81 -11.61 -3.68
CA ALA A 49 -13.53 -11.36 -4.36
C ALA A 49 -13.39 -9.98 -5.04
N ASN A 50 -14.21 -8.99 -4.68
CA ASN A 50 -14.18 -7.65 -5.23
C ASN A 50 -13.36 -6.73 -4.31
N GLY A 51 -12.04 -6.75 -4.50
CA GLY A 51 -11.20 -5.58 -4.21
C GLY A 51 -10.46 -5.57 -2.88
N ASN A 52 -10.19 -6.72 -2.25
CA ASN A 52 -9.31 -6.82 -1.07
C ASN A 52 -8.10 -7.73 -1.36
N PHE A 53 -7.41 -7.46 -2.47
CA PHE A 53 -6.18 -8.16 -2.82
C PHE A 53 -4.98 -7.50 -2.15
N LEU A 54 -4.14 -8.34 -1.55
CA LEU A 54 -2.86 -8.02 -0.94
C LEU A 54 -1.74 -8.51 -1.85
N MET A 55 -0.79 -7.63 -2.18
CA MET A 55 0.36 -7.96 -3.01
C MET A 55 1.64 -7.49 -2.33
N PHE A 56 2.68 -8.31 -2.43
CA PHE A 56 4.01 -7.98 -1.99
C PHE A 56 4.94 -7.93 -3.19
N TYR A 57 5.96 -7.08 -3.13
CA TYR A 57 6.98 -6.95 -4.16
C TYR A 57 8.36 -7.19 -3.57
N LYS A 58 9.28 -7.72 -4.37
CA LYS A 58 10.67 -8.04 -3.95
C LYS A 58 11.45 -6.83 -3.44
N ASN A 59 11.04 -5.63 -3.83
CA ASN A 59 11.67 -4.39 -3.39
C ASN A 59 11.16 -3.86 -2.06
N GLY A 60 10.28 -4.57 -1.35
CA GLY A 60 9.74 -4.12 -0.05
C GLY A 60 8.49 -3.26 -0.15
N LEU A 61 7.92 -3.08 -1.35
CA LEU A 61 6.60 -2.48 -1.51
C LEU A 61 5.50 -3.49 -1.22
N ALA A 62 4.38 -2.97 -0.73
CA ALA A 62 3.13 -3.70 -0.63
C ALA A 62 1.99 -2.89 -1.24
N ALA A 63 1.02 -3.59 -1.82
CA ALA A 63 -0.22 -3.00 -2.32
C ALA A 63 -1.42 -3.69 -1.69
N TYR A 64 -2.46 -2.92 -1.42
CA TYR A 64 -3.70 -3.42 -0.87
C TYR A 64 -4.90 -2.79 -1.57
N ARG A 65 -6.02 -3.51 -1.58
CA ARG A 65 -7.22 -3.15 -2.35
C ARG A 65 -6.92 -2.86 -3.81
N CYS A 66 -6.20 -3.78 -4.43
CA CYS A 66 -6.08 -3.79 -5.88
C CYS A 66 -7.39 -4.23 -6.52
N LEU A 67 -7.63 -3.79 -7.76
CA LEU A 67 -8.74 -4.27 -8.56
C LEU A 67 -8.42 -5.66 -9.10
N ASN A 68 -9.45 -6.49 -9.31
CA ASN A 68 -9.25 -7.83 -9.89
C ASN A 68 -8.87 -7.72 -11.37
N ASN A 69 -8.36 -8.82 -11.92
CA ASN A 69 -7.92 -8.97 -13.30
C ASN A 69 -8.95 -8.48 -14.34
N PHE A 70 -10.26 -8.59 -14.06
CA PHE A 70 -11.32 -8.15 -14.97
C PHE A 70 -11.39 -6.62 -15.12
N ALA A 71 -11.09 -5.86 -14.07
CA ALA A 71 -11.08 -4.40 -14.11
C ALA A 71 -9.73 -3.83 -14.56
N TYR A 72 -8.63 -4.58 -14.41
CA TYR A 72 -7.28 -4.11 -14.76
C TYR A 72 -7.14 -3.76 -16.25
N ASP A 73 -7.63 -4.62 -17.15
CA ASP A 73 -7.56 -4.39 -18.60
C ASP A 73 -8.39 -3.17 -19.03
N SER A 74 -9.55 -2.94 -18.41
CA SER A 74 -10.40 -1.78 -18.68
C SER A 74 -9.80 -0.45 -18.20
N ILE A 75 -9.02 -0.48 -17.11
CA ILE A 75 -8.38 0.69 -16.51
C ILE A 75 -7.04 1.01 -17.15
N ARG A 76 -6.31 0.03 -17.66
CA ARG A 76 -5.07 0.28 -18.40
C ARG A 76 -5.29 1.20 -19.61
N LEU A 77 -6.50 1.17 -20.19
CA LEU A 77 -6.93 2.07 -21.26
C LEU A 77 -7.21 3.50 -20.76
N ASN A 78 -7.57 3.66 -19.49
CA ASN A 78 -7.81 4.95 -18.85
C ASN A 78 -6.68 5.28 -17.87
N ARG A 79 -5.63 5.95 -18.38
CA ARG A 79 -4.37 6.31 -17.69
C ARG A 79 -4.51 7.07 -16.35
N THR A 80 -5.73 7.36 -15.91
CA THR A 80 -6.05 8.11 -14.69
C THR A 80 -6.46 7.23 -13.51
N ALA A 81 -6.89 5.98 -13.74
CA ALA A 81 -7.33 5.10 -12.67
C ALA A 81 -6.15 4.31 -12.07
N GLN A 82 -6.00 4.40 -10.74
CA GLN A 82 -4.96 3.66 -10.03
C GLN A 82 -5.40 2.19 -9.85
N PRO A 83 -4.54 1.22 -10.22
CA PRO A 83 -4.91 -0.20 -10.15
C PRO A 83 -5.04 -0.71 -8.71
N CYS A 84 -4.44 -0.02 -7.74
CA CYS A 84 -4.58 -0.28 -6.31
C CYS A 84 -4.96 0.98 -5.56
N GLY A 85 -5.92 0.86 -4.65
CA GLY A 85 -6.37 1.98 -3.81
C GLY A 85 -5.35 2.38 -2.74
N LEU A 86 -4.48 1.44 -2.34
CA LEU A 86 -3.54 1.63 -1.23
C LEU A 86 -2.17 1.05 -1.57
N TRP A 87 -1.12 1.80 -1.23
CA TRP A 87 0.28 1.41 -1.40
C TRP A 87 1.06 1.64 -0.12
N GLY A 88 2.18 0.95 0.03
CA GLY A 88 3.09 1.20 1.13
C GLY A 88 4.29 0.28 1.16
N THR A 89 4.78 -0.02 2.35
CA THR A 89 5.97 -0.84 2.55
C THR A 89 5.67 -2.00 3.48
N TYR A 90 6.47 -3.04 3.39
CA TYR A 90 6.47 -4.11 4.36
C TYR A 90 7.88 -4.46 4.80
N SER A 91 7.96 -5.12 5.95
CA SER A 91 9.17 -5.70 6.49
C SER A 91 8.83 -7.06 7.10
N MET A 92 9.83 -7.92 7.20
CA MET A 92 9.67 -9.27 7.73
C MET A 92 10.56 -9.47 8.94
N SER A 93 10.04 -10.18 9.93
CA SER A 93 10.77 -10.61 11.12
C SER A 93 10.32 -12.04 11.46
N GLY A 94 11.13 -13.02 11.08
CA GLY A 94 10.74 -14.44 11.18
C GLY A 94 9.57 -14.77 10.26
N ASP A 95 8.51 -15.31 10.83
CA ASP A 95 7.24 -15.65 10.18
C ASP A 95 6.25 -14.49 10.14
N THR A 96 6.62 -13.30 10.63
CA THR A 96 5.71 -12.16 10.70
C THR A 96 6.05 -11.12 9.63
N ILE A 97 5.04 -10.72 8.86
CA ILE A 97 5.09 -9.59 7.94
C ILE A 97 4.42 -8.40 8.62
N LYS A 98 5.10 -7.27 8.68
CA LYS A 98 4.54 -5.99 9.10
C LYS A 98 4.45 -5.09 7.89
N ALA A 99 3.24 -4.77 7.46
CA ALA A 99 2.98 -3.88 6.34
C ALA A 99 2.26 -2.60 6.79
N ARG A 100 2.60 -1.48 6.16
CA ARG A 100 1.94 -0.20 6.35
C ARG A 100 1.44 0.28 5.02
N TYR A 101 0.22 0.78 4.97
CA TYR A 101 -0.42 1.25 3.74
C TYR A 101 -0.93 2.68 3.88
N THR A 102 -1.01 3.38 2.76
CA THR A 102 -1.66 4.68 2.63
C THR A 102 -2.30 4.84 1.25
N GLY A 103 -3.44 5.54 1.21
CA GLY A 103 -4.06 5.98 -0.04
C GLY A 103 -3.37 7.22 -0.60
N HIS A 104 -3.64 7.52 -1.87
CA HIS A 104 -3.09 8.67 -2.62
C HIS A 104 -3.58 10.06 -2.13
N GLY A 105 -4.03 10.20 -0.88
CA GLY A 105 -4.46 11.48 -0.31
C GLY A 105 -5.64 12.17 -1.00
N THR A 106 -6.21 11.57 -2.04
CA THR A 106 -7.44 12.05 -2.68
C THR A 106 -8.59 11.87 -1.70
N PHE A 107 -9.42 12.90 -1.56
CA PHE A 107 -10.56 13.00 -0.65
C PHE A 107 -11.53 11.79 -0.68
N MET A 108 -11.44 10.94 -1.71
CA MET A 108 -12.30 9.79 -1.94
C MET A 108 -11.75 8.44 -1.45
N VAL A 109 -10.57 8.38 -0.81
CA VAL A 109 -10.13 7.14 -0.15
C VAL A 109 -10.54 7.24 1.32
N PRO A 110 -11.59 6.53 1.77
CA PRO A 110 -12.14 6.67 3.13
C PRO A 110 -11.23 6.10 4.22
N TYR A 111 -10.09 5.49 3.85
CA TYR A 111 -9.16 4.88 4.78
C TYR A 111 -7.94 5.77 4.95
N GLY A 112 -7.69 6.17 6.21
CA GLY A 112 -6.41 6.72 6.59
C GLY A 112 -5.28 5.69 6.43
N PRO A 113 -4.03 6.10 6.64
CA PRO A 113 -2.94 5.14 6.71
C PRO A 113 -3.15 4.16 7.87
N PHE A 114 -2.85 2.89 7.62
CA PHE A 114 -3.00 1.80 8.59
C PHE A 114 -1.82 0.83 8.52
N GLU A 115 -1.67 0.04 9.56
CA GLU A 115 -0.65 -0.98 9.73
C GLU A 115 -1.33 -2.34 9.91
N MET A 116 -0.94 -3.33 9.09
CA MET A 116 -1.38 -4.71 9.23
C MET A 116 -0.18 -5.61 9.54
N HIS A 117 -0.37 -6.55 10.46
CA HIS A 117 0.60 -7.63 10.66
C HIS A 117 -0.01 -8.96 10.22
N PHE A 118 0.81 -9.75 9.54
CA PHE A 118 0.45 -11.06 9.03
C PHE A 118 1.40 -12.10 9.62
N LEU A 119 0.85 -13.22 10.06
CA LEU A 119 1.60 -14.41 10.39
C LEU A 119 1.59 -15.36 9.18
N ILE A 120 2.78 -15.72 8.71
CA ILE A 120 2.98 -16.66 7.61
C ILE A 120 2.76 -18.07 8.17
N ARG A 121 1.64 -18.69 7.81
CA ARG A 121 1.38 -20.09 8.17
C ARG A 121 2.13 -21.02 7.23
N ASP A 122 2.08 -20.70 5.95
CA ASP A 122 2.87 -21.27 4.88
C ASP A 122 2.94 -20.27 3.72
N LYS A 123 3.55 -20.65 2.60
CA LYS A 123 3.75 -19.75 1.46
C LYS A 123 2.43 -19.34 0.80
N GLU A 124 1.36 -20.13 0.95
CA GLU A 124 0.06 -19.91 0.34
C GLU A 124 -0.95 -19.24 1.30
N HIS A 125 -0.71 -19.31 2.61
CA HIS A 125 -1.65 -18.87 3.63
C HIS A 125 -1.03 -17.89 4.63
N PHE A 126 -1.59 -16.69 4.69
CA PHE A 126 -1.27 -15.70 5.72
C PHE A 126 -2.45 -15.51 6.66
N GLU A 127 -2.19 -15.37 7.95
CA GLU A 127 -3.19 -14.98 8.92
C GLU A 127 -2.99 -13.51 9.30
N VAL A 128 -4.02 -12.68 9.18
CA VAL A 128 -3.98 -11.33 9.75
C VAL A 128 -4.14 -11.46 11.26
N ILE A 129 -3.16 -10.92 11.99
CA ILE A 129 -3.12 -10.99 13.46
C ILE A 129 -3.23 -9.60 14.11
N TYR A 130 -3.15 -8.54 13.31
CA TYR A 130 -3.20 -7.16 13.77
C TYR A 130 -3.60 -6.23 12.62
N ASP A 131 -4.49 -5.28 12.89
CA ASP A 131 -4.82 -4.15 12.01
C ASP A 131 -5.06 -2.90 12.88
N LYS A 132 -4.44 -1.77 12.50
CA LYS A 132 -4.60 -0.50 13.20
C LYS A 132 -4.43 0.69 12.27
N GLU A 133 -5.38 1.62 12.35
CA GLU A 133 -5.23 2.96 11.77
C GLU A 133 -4.15 3.78 12.52
N ILE A 134 -3.21 4.38 11.78
CA ILE A 134 -2.05 5.06 12.37
C ILE A 134 -2.37 6.52 12.73
N CYS A 135 -3.34 7.15 12.05
CA CYS A 135 -3.56 8.60 12.09
C CYS A 135 -4.81 9.07 12.83
N TYR A 136 -5.60 8.16 13.39
CA TYR A 136 -6.80 8.49 14.13
C TYR A 136 -6.63 8.09 15.60
N PRO A 137 -6.71 9.06 16.55
CA PRO A 137 -6.36 8.85 17.95
C PRO A 137 -7.28 7.89 18.71
N GLU A 138 -8.41 7.48 18.13
CA GLU A 138 -9.41 6.59 18.73
C GLU A 138 -9.93 5.52 17.75
N GLY A 139 -9.14 5.16 16.75
CA GLY A 139 -9.50 4.05 15.85
C GLY A 139 -9.54 2.73 16.62
N SER A 140 -10.71 2.08 16.66
CA SER A 140 -10.86 0.75 17.24
C SER A 140 -9.88 -0.20 16.54
N SER A 141 -8.83 -0.66 17.23
CA SER A 141 -8.12 -1.85 16.78
C SER A 141 -9.11 -3.00 16.94
N GLN A 142 -9.81 -3.35 15.87
CA GLN A 142 -10.59 -4.56 15.90
C GLN A 142 -9.60 -5.71 15.72
N PRO A 143 -9.65 -6.76 16.54
CA PRO A 143 -8.93 -8.00 16.24
C PRO A 143 -9.51 -8.53 14.93
N VAL A 144 -8.84 -8.23 13.83
CA VAL A 144 -9.20 -8.73 12.51
C VAL A 144 -8.42 -10.02 12.31
N HIS A 145 -9.08 -11.15 12.54
CA HIS A 145 -8.55 -12.47 12.23
C HIS A 145 -9.21 -13.00 10.98
N PHE A 146 -8.43 -13.09 9.90
CA PHE A 146 -8.82 -13.86 8.71
C PHE A 146 -7.58 -14.46 8.06
N VAL A 147 -7.81 -15.52 7.29
CA VAL A 147 -6.78 -16.15 6.47
C VAL A 147 -6.87 -15.57 5.06
N ALA A 148 -5.75 -15.03 4.59
CA ALA A 148 -5.56 -14.64 3.21
C ALA A 148 -4.91 -15.80 2.45
N THR A 149 -5.53 -16.21 1.35
CA THR A 149 -5.09 -17.32 0.49
C THR A 149 -4.43 -16.76 -0.76
N TYR A 150 -3.32 -17.37 -1.18
CA TYR A 150 -2.60 -17.01 -2.38
C TYR A 150 -3.37 -17.41 -3.65
N THR A 151 -3.24 -16.58 -4.69
CA THR A 151 -3.67 -16.90 -6.04
C THR A 151 -2.63 -16.37 -7.02
N PRO A 152 -2.05 -17.22 -7.88
CA PRO A 152 -1.12 -16.78 -8.91
C PRO A 152 -1.82 -15.87 -9.92
N SER A 153 -1.10 -14.88 -10.44
CA SER A 153 -1.61 -13.99 -11.48
C SER A 153 -0.47 -13.49 -12.36
N ASP A 154 -0.64 -13.59 -13.67
CA ASP A 154 0.23 -13.00 -14.69
C ASP A 154 -0.07 -11.50 -14.92
N LYS A 155 -1.21 -11.03 -14.43
CA LYS A 155 -1.69 -9.65 -14.56
C LYS A 155 -1.64 -8.93 -13.21
N LEU A 156 -0.44 -8.56 -12.79
CA LEU A 156 -0.24 -7.75 -11.60
C LEU A 156 0.00 -6.26 -11.95
N PRO A 157 -0.49 -5.33 -11.12
CA PRO A 157 -0.04 -3.94 -11.15
C PRO A 157 1.48 -3.89 -11.10
N ARG A 158 2.10 -3.03 -11.90
CA ARG A 158 3.55 -2.87 -11.85
C ARG A 158 3.89 -2.06 -10.61
N TYR A 159 4.96 -2.43 -9.92
CA TYR A 159 5.38 -1.68 -8.73
C TYR A 159 5.74 -0.22 -9.09
N GLN A 160 6.16 0.06 -10.32
CA GLN A 160 6.43 1.39 -10.84
C GLN A 160 5.17 2.28 -10.89
N ASP A 161 3.98 1.69 -10.88
CA ASP A 161 2.71 2.42 -10.83
C ASP A 161 2.42 2.93 -9.40
N CYS A 162 3.21 2.54 -8.40
CA CYS A 162 3.15 3.02 -7.02
C CYS A 162 3.43 4.53 -6.95
N TRP A 163 2.43 5.32 -6.57
CA TRP A 163 2.55 6.77 -6.46
C TRP A 163 3.58 7.22 -5.40
N LEU A 164 3.79 6.43 -4.33
CA LEU A 164 4.76 6.74 -3.27
C LEU A 164 6.20 6.80 -3.80
N LEU A 165 6.53 6.07 -4.87
CA LEU A 165 7.87 6.11 -5.45
C LEU A 165 8.21 7.47 -6.05
N LYS A 166 7.21 8.29 -6.39
CA LYS A 166 7.39 9.67 -6.89
C LYS A 166 7.66 10.66 -5.77
N GLU A 167 7.35 10.29 -4.52
CA GLU A 167 7.42 11.16 -3.36
C GLU A 167 8.81 11.10 -2.68
N LYS A 168 9.61 12.15 -2.81
CA LYS A 168 10.97 12.21 -2.22
C LYS A 168 11.03 11.84 -0.73
N TRP A 169 10.00 12.19 0.05
CA TRP A 169 9.98 11.93 1.49
C TRP A 169 9.79 10.45 1.86
N PHE A 170 9.32 9.62 0.92
CA PHE A 170 9.10 8.19 1.13
C PHE A 170 10.41 7.39 1.15
N TRP A 171 11.38 7.85 0.36
CA TRP A 171 12.67 7.19 0.18
C TRP A 171 13.60 7.41 1.36
N LYS A 172 14.26 6.35 1.82
CA LYS A 172 15.30 6.46 2.84
C LYS A 172 16.54 7.20 2.35
N ASN A 173 16.92 6.97 1.08
CA ASN A 173 18.07 7.59 0.43
C ASN A 173 17.60 8.46 -0.74
N GLU A 174 18.04 9.72 -0.74
CA GLU A 174 17.69 10.67 -1.80
C GLU A 174 18.30 10.32 -3.16
N ASN A 175 19.48 9.71 -3.19
CA ASN A 175 20.13 9.33 -4.45
C ASN A 175 19.36 8.21 -5.16
N ASP A 176 18.86 7.22 -4.40
CA ASP A 176 18.03 6.14 -4.95
C ASP A 176 16.75 6.70 -5.58
N TRP A 177 16.13 7.69 -4.93
CA TRP A 177 14.98 8.41 -5.50
C TRP A 177 15.34 9.13 -6.81
N LYS A 178 16.48 9.84 -6.86
CA LYS A 178 16.93 10.53 -8.09
C LYS A 178 17.14 9.53 -9.23
N MET A 179 17.84 8.44 -8.97
CA MET A 179 18.06 7.38 -9.94
C MET A 179 16.75 6.80 -10.46
N PHE A 180 15.78 6.54 -9.57
CA PHE A 180 14.44 6.09 -9.97
C PHE A 180 13.71 7.13 -10.85
N MET A 181 13.74 8.41 -10.47
CA MET A 181 13.10 9.49 -11.23
C MET A 181 13.76 9.72 -12.60
N ASP A 182 15.06 9.46 -12.75
CA ASP A 182 15.75 9.59 -14.02
C ASP A 182 15.47 8.40 -14.94
N ASN A 183 15.47 7.17 -14.41
CA ASN A 183 15.10 5.97 -15.17
C ASN A 183 13.68 6.06 -15.73
N THR A 184 12.72 6.56 -14.94
CA THR A 184 11.32 6.71 -15.37
C THR A 184 11.10 7.80 -16.43
N LYS A 185 12.05 8.72 -16.65
CA LYS A 185 11.98 9.70 -17.75
C LYS A 185 12.35 9.09 -19.09
N GLY A 186 13.19 8.05 -19.11
CA GLY A 186 13.64 7.35 -20.32
C GLY A 186 12.61 6.36 -20.89
N GLU A 187 11.58 6.01 -20.12
CA GLU A 187 10.52 5.07 -20.50
C GLU A 187 9.26 5.75 -21.10
N LYS A 188 9.34 7.04 -21.43
CA LYS A 188 8.22 7.81 -22.00
C LYS A 188 8.16 7.80 -23.52
#